data_AF-A0A7S0G4H9-F1
#
_entry.id   AF-A0A7S0G4H9-F1
#
_cell.length_a   1.000
_cell.length_b   1.000
_cell.length_c   1.000
_cell.angle_alpha   90.00
_cell.angle_beta   90.00
_cell.angle_gamma   90.00
#
_symmetry.space_group_name_H-M   'P 1'
#
loop_
_entity.id
_entity.type
_entity.pdbx_description
1 polymer ?
#
loop_
_entity_poly.entity_id
_entity_poly.type
_entity_poly.pdbx_seq_one_letter_code
_entity_poly.pdbx_strand_id
1 'polypeptide(L)'
;YKCHDYKTIVMGASFRNLDEILQLAGCDRLTIAPKFIEQMRNSYDEVVPHLQMPAANLCDLETKLDTDEASFRWYMNEDKMATDKLSEGIRGFAKDSRSLDEILLAML
;
A
#
# COMPACT_ATOMS: atom_id res chain seq x y z
N TYR A 1 -5.96 -10.77 -5.39
CA TYR A 1 -6.15 -9.94 -6.60
C TYR A 1 -5.90 -10.73 -7.88
N LYS A 2 -4.66 -11.05 -8.24
CA LYS A 2 -4.34 -11.79 -9.49
C LYS A 2 -4.98 -13.18 -9.56
N CYS A 3 -4.99 -13.87 -8.42
CA CYS A 3 -5.65 -15.16 -8.21
C CYS A 3 -7.14 -15.21 -8.61
N HIS A 4 -7.90 -14.12 -8.35
CA HIS A 4 -9.32 -14.02 -8.70
C HIS A 4 -9.55 -13.13 -9.93
N ASP A 5 -8.50 -12.84 -10.69
CA ASP A 5 -8.51 -11.98 -11.88
C ASP A 5 -9.13 -10.58 -11.66
N TYR A 6 -8.97 -10.01 -10.46
CA TYR A 6 -9.40 -8.63 -10.20
C TYR A 6 -8.54 -7.65 -11.00
N LYS A 7 -9.20 -6.72 -11.72
CA LYS A 7 -8.55 -5.74 -12.60
C LYS A 7 -8.03 -4.49 -11.88
N THR A 8 -8.33 -4.34 -10.60
CA THR A 8 -7.78 -3.25 -9.77
C THR A 8 -6.26 -3.33 -9.75
N ILE A 9 -5.60 -2.22 -10.08
CA ILE A 9 -4.15 -2.08 -10.04
C ILE A 9 -3.69 -2.14 -8.58
N VAL A 10 -2.72 -3.01 -8.28
CA VAL A 10 -2.08 -3.08 -6.97
C VAL A 10 -0.88 -2.14 -6.97
N MET A 11 -0.94 -1.07 -6.16
CA MET A 11 0.15 -0.10 -6.04
C MET A 11 0.68 -0.03 -4.62
N GLY A 12 1.89 -0.57 -4.38
CA GLY A 12 2.55 -0.52 -3.08
C GLY A 12 3.01 0.90 -2.73
N ALA A 13 2.90 1.28 -1.45
CA ALA A 13 3.17 2.63 -0.97
C ALA A 13 3.75 2.62 0.45
N SER A 14 4.29 3.78 0.89
CA SER A 14 4.78 4.00 2.26
C SER A 14 5.97 3.10 2.67
N PHE A 15 7.03 3.12 1.86
CA PHE A 15 8.28 2.43 2.16
C PHE A 15 9.11 3.12 3.26
N ARG A 16 9.88 2.34 4.00
CA ARG A 16 10.82 2.79 5.04
C ARG A 16 12.27 2.55 4.66
N ASN A 17 12.52 1.62 3.75
CA ASN A 17 13.85 1.31 3.23
C ASN A 17 13.77 0.79 1.78
N LEU A 18 14.93 0.64 1.15
CA LEU A 18 15.03 0.17 -0.23
C LEU A 18 14.69 -1.32 -0.36
N ASP A 19 15.03 -2.13 0.63
CA ASP A 19 14.81 -3.58 0.60
C ASP A 19 13.33 -3.93 0.49
N GLU A 20 12.45 -3.22 1.22
CA GLU A 20 10.99 -3.36 1.10
C GLU A 20 10.49 -3.13 -0.34
N ILE A 21 11.10 -2.18 -1.06
CA ILE A 21 10.74 -1.88 -2.46
C ILE A 21 11.21 -3.03 -3.36
N LEU A 22 12.46 -3.46 -3.20
CA LEU A 22 13.07 -4.51 -4.00
C LEU A 22 12.34 -5.85 -3.82
N GLN A 23 11.93 -6.19 -2.59
CA GLN A 23 11.14 -7.39 -2.29
C GLN A 23 9.75 -7.38 -2.95
N LEU A 24 9.27 -6.23 -3.43
CA LEU A 24 8.03 -6.10 -4.19
C LEU A 24 8.26 -5.89 -5.70
N ALA A 25 9.49 -6.10 -6.19
CA ALA A 25 9.78 -6.05 -7.62
C ALA A 25 8.85 -7.01 -8.39
N GLY A 26 8.11 -6.48 -9.37
CA GLY A 26 7.07 -7.20 -10.11
C GLY A 26 5.62 -6.91 -9.66
N CYS A 27 5.42 -6.11 -8.62
CA CYS A 27 4.12 -5.48 -8.34
C CYS A 27 3.67 -4.60 -9.53
N ASP A 28 2.35 -4.41 -9.74
CA ASP A 28 1.85 -3.66 -10.90
C ASP A 28 2.42 -2.24 -10.93
N ARG A 29 2.46 -1.58 -9.76
CA ARG A 29 3.03 -0.25 -9.55
C ARG A 29 3.60 -0.14 -8.13
N LEU A 30 4.55 0.77 -7.96
CA LEU A 30 5.03 1.21 -6.65
C LEU A 30 5.12 2.74 -6.64
N THR A 31 4.58 3.39 -5.61
CA THR A 31 4.79 4.83 -5.38
C THR A 31 5.94 5.02 -4.39
N ILE A 32 7.01 5.65 -4.87
CA ILE A 32 8.31 5.65 -4.21
C ILE A 32 8.74 7.09 -3.95
N ALA A 33 9.14 7.39 -2.71
CA ALA A 33 9.62 8.72 -2.34
C ALA A 33 10.92 9.08 -3.10
N PRO A 34 11.15 10.36 -3.46
CA PRO A 34 12.31 10.77 -4.26
C PRO A 34 13.67 10.30 -3.72
N LYS A 35 13.83 10.28 -2.39
CA LYS A 35 15.04 9.77 -1.72
C LYS A 35 15.40 8.34 -2.16
N PHE A 36 14.42 7.44 -2.24
CA PHE A 36 14.67 6.06 -2.63
C PHE A 36 14.85 5.92 -4.15
N ILE A 37 14.18 6.75 -4.95
CA ILE A 37 14.42 6.83 -6.40
C ILE A 37 15.88 7.19 -6.69
N GLU A 38 16.43 8.17 -5.97
CA GLU A 38 17.83 8.55 -6.10
C GLU A 38 18.78 7.43 -5.69
N GLN A 39 18.50 6.72 -4.59
CA GLN A 39 19.27 5.55 -4.18
C GLN A 39 19.28 4.46 -5.25
N MET A 40 18.12 4.14 -5.82
CA MET A 40 18.01 3.15 -6.91
C MET A 40 18.76 3.57 -8.15
N ARG A 41 18.69 4.85 -8.53
CA ARG A 41 19.43 5.39 -9.69
C ARG A 41 20.95 5.25 -9.54
N ASN A 42 21.45 5.22 -8.30
CA ASN A 42 22.87 5.10 -7.99
C ASN A 42 23.31 3.66 -7.62
N SER A 43 22.39 2.69 -7.63
CA SER A 43 22.71 1.27 -7.48
C SER A 43 22.80 0.60 -8.85
N TYR A 44 23.73 -0.33 -8.99
CA TYR A 44 23.92 -1.16 -10.18
C TYR A 44 23.73 -2.64 -9.86
N ASP A 45 23.16 -2.93 -8.68
CA ASP A 45 22.88 -4.28 -8.25
C ASP A 45 21.73 -4.85 -9.09
N GLU A 46 21.75 -6.16 -9.29
CA GLU A 46 20.69 -6.84 -10.01
C GLU A 46 19.37 -6.81 -9.22
N VAL A 47 18.28 -6.41 -9.88
CA VAL A 47 16.93 -6.45 -9.31
C VAL A 47 16.22 -7.71 -9.79
N VAL A 48 15.98 -8.64 -8.86
CA VAL A 48 15.25 -9.88 -9.13
C VAL A 48 13.75 -9.66 -8.90
N PRO A 49 12.86 -9.95 -9.87
CA PRO A 49 11.42 -9.88 -9.64
C PRO A 49 10.94 -10.95 -8.65
N HIS A 50 10.32 -10.53 -7.55
CA HIS A 50 9.78 -11.40 -6.50
C HIS A 50 8.28 -11.68 -6.64
N LEU A 51 7.53 -10.71 -7.20
CA LEU A 51 6.11 -10.85 -7.46
C LEU A 51 5.88 -11.15 -8.94
N GLN A 52 5.43 -12.36 -9.23
CA GLN A 52 5.08 -12.78 -10.59
C GLN A 52 3.65 -13.32 -10.59
N MET A 53 2.99 -13.31 -11.74
CA MET A 53 1.68 -13.95 -11.83
C MET A 53 1.80 -15.42 -11.43
N PRO A 54 0.95 -15.90 -10.51
CA PRO A 54 0.96 -17.32 -10.16
C PRO A 54 0.69 -18.15 -11.41
N ALA A 55 1.38 -19.28 -11.54
CA ALA A 55 0.95 -20.33 -12.47
C ALA A 55 -0.54 -20.65 -12.18
N ALA A 56 -1.31 -20.99 -13.23
CA ALA A 56 -2.77 -21.15 -13.18
C ALA A 56 -3.30 -22.07 -12.05
N ASN A 57 -2.43 -22.84 -11.41
CA ASN A 57 -2.74 -23.87 -10.43
C ASN A 57 -2.38 -23.50 -8.97
N LEU A 58 -1.89 -22.29 -8.69
CA LEU A 58 -1.47 -21.87 -7.33
C LEU A 58 -2.57 -21.17 -6.51
N CYS A 59 -3.79 -21.11 -7.04
CA CYS A 59 -4.90 -20.48 -6.35
C CYS A 59 -5.67 -21.49 -5.49
N ASP A 60 -5.00 -22.08 -4.51
CA ASP A 60 -5.63 -22.86 -3.41
C ASP A 60 -6.29 -21.95 -2.36
N LEU A 61 -6.39 -20.64 -2.64
CA LEU A 61 -7.04 -19.70 -1.74
C LEU A 61 -8.56 -19.86 -1.87
N GLU A 62 -9.14 -20.26 -0.74
CA GLU A 62 -10.54 -20.49 -0.48
C GLU A 62 -11.48 -19.39 -1.02
N THR A 63 -12.75 -19.79 -1.14
CA THR A 63 -13.96 -19.03 -1.43
C THR A 63 -13.83 -17.51 -1.28
N LYS A 64 -14.35 -16.75 -2.26
CA LYS A 64 -14.47 -15.29 -2.16
C LYS A 64 -15.09 -14.92 -0.81
N LEU A 65 -14.41 -14.05 -0.07
CA LEU A 65 -14.88 -13.54 1.22
C LEU A 65 -16.22 -12.81 1.06
N ASP A 66 -17.08 -12.91 2.06
CA ASP A 66 -18.26 -12.07 2.18
C ASP A 66 -17.83 -10.62 2.44
N THR A 67 -18.38 -9.69 1.65
CA THR A 67 -17.98 -8.27 1.63
C THR A 67 -19.12 -7.33 2.02
N ASP A 68 -20.14 -7.79 2.73
CA ASP A 68 -21.13 -6.89 3.31
C ASP A 68 -20.52 -6.02 4.42
N GLU A 69 -21.24 -4.97 4.82
CA GLU A 69 -20.70 -4.01 5.80
C GLU A 69 -20.39 -4.66 7.16
N ALA A 70 -21.23 -5.59 7.62
CA ALA A 70 -21.06 -6.24 8.90
C ALA A 70 -19.80 -7.11 8.91
N SER A 71 -19.62 -7.92 7.87
CA SER A 71 -18.46 -8.80 7.70
C SER A 71 -17.18 -7.99 7.56
N PHE A 72 -17.18 -6.93 6.74
CA PHE A 72 -16.03 -6.04 6.59
C PHE A 72 -15.63 -5.39 7.93
N ARG A 73 -16.59 -4.84 8.68
CA ARG A 73 -16.31 -4.22 9.98
C ARG A 73 -15.74 -5.22 10.99
N TRP A 74 -16.25 -6.45 10.98
CA TRP A 74 -15.72 -7.52 11.82
C TRP A 74 -14.26 -7.85 11.48
N TYR A 75 -13.97 -8.16 10.21
CA TYR A 75 -12.60 -8.50 9.77
C TYR A 75 -11.60 -7.36 10.01
N MET A 76 -12.01 -6.10 9.77
CA MET A 76 -11.16 -4.95 10.07
C MET A 76 -10.85 -4.82 11.56
N ASN A 77 -11.83 -5.09 12.43
CA ASN A 77 -11.66 -4.99 13.88
C ASN A 77 -10.79 -6.11 14.46
N GLU A 78 -10.77 -7.29 13.85
CA GLU A 78 -9.88 -8.40 14.24
C GLU A 78 -8.40 -8.08 13.99
N ASP A 79 -8.08 -7.28 12.96
CA ASP A 79 -6.72 -6.78 12.74
C ASP A 79 -6.49 -5.47 13.51
N LYS A 80 -5.88 -5.61 14.70
CA LYS A 80 -5.47 -4.49 15.53
C LYS A 80 -4.61 -3.46 14.78
N MET A 81 -3.65 -3.91 13.98
CA MET A 81 -2.74 -3.01 13.27
C MET A 81 -3.50 -2.21 12.22
N ALA A 82 -4.34 -2.88 11.42
CA ALA A 82 -5.15 -2.21 10.40
C ALA A 82 -6.12 -1.19 11.01
N THR A 83 -6.82 -1.56 12.09
CA THR A 83 -7.74 -0.67 12.81
C THR A 83 -7.03 0.58 13.33
N ASP A 84 -5.92 0.39 14.05
CA ASP A 84 -5.18 1.51 14.65
C ASP A 84 -4.58 2.42 13.57
N LYS A 85 -3.95 1.85 12.53
CA LYS A 85 -3.26 2.61 11.47
C LYS A 85 -4.21 3.34 10.54
N LEU A 86 -5.37 2.77 10.23
CA LEU A 86 -6.41 3.48 9.47
C LEU A 86 -6.85 4.73 10.25
N SER A 87 -7.15 4.57 11.53
CA SER A 87 -7.62 5.65 12.40
C SER A 87 -6.55 6.73 12.61
N GLU A 88 -5.30 6.32 12.83
CA GLU A 88 -4.14 7.21 12.96
C GLU A 88 -3.90 8.02 11.67
N GLY A 89 -3.91 7.36 10.51
CA GLY A 89 -3.67 8.02 9.22
C GLY A 89 -4.71 9.10 8.90
N ILE A 90 -6.00 8.81 9.11
CA ILE A 90 -7.08 9.78 8.91
C ILE A 90 -6.88 11.00 9.81
N ARG A 91 -6.55 10.80 11.09
CA ARG A 91 -6.29 11.91 12.02
C ARG A 91 -5.06 12.73 11.64
N GLY A 92 -4.01 12.07 11.13
CA GLY A 92 -2.80 12.72 10.62
C GLY A 92 -3.14 13.68 9.47
N PHE A 93 -3.79 13.18 8.42
CA PHE A 93 -4.18 14.03 7.28
C PHE A 93 -5.13 15.16 7.67
N ALA A 94 -6.08 14.91 8.58
CA ALA A 94 -6.98 15.95 9.07
C ALA A 94 -6.23 17.06 9.83
N LYS A 95 -5.16 16.72 10.57
CA LYS A 95 -4.29 17.69 11.24
C LYS A 95 -3.51 18.53 10.23
N ASP A 96 -2.95 17.88 9.20
CA ASP A 96 -2.18 18.58 8.17
C ASP A 96 -3.09 19.51 7.35
N SER A 97 -4.33 19.11 7.06
CA SER A 97 -5.32 19.97 6.40
C SER A 97 -5.63 21.23 7.21
N ARG A 98 -5.82 21.12 8.53
CA ARG A 98 -6.05 22.30 9.38
C ARG A 98 -4.82 23.21 9.43
N SER A 99 -3.63 22.64 9.48
CA SER A 99 -2.38 23.40 9.42
C SER A 99 -2.27 24.18 8.10
N LEU A 100 -2.71 23.58 6.99
CA LEU A 100 -2.77 24.26 5.70
C LEU A 100 -3.77 25.42 5.72
N ASP A 101 -4.97 25.24 6.29
CA ASP A 101 -5.96 26.30 6.42
C ASP A 101 -5.43 27.49 7.22
N GLU A 102 -4.71 27.24 8.32
CA GLU A 102 -4.06 28.28 9.12
C GLU A 102 -3.02 29.07 8.32
N ILE A 103 -2.20 28.39 7.51
CA ILE A 103 -1.22 29.04 6.62
C ILE A 103 -1.95 29.93 5.61
N LEU A 104 -3.01 29.43 4.98
CA LEU A 104 -3.76 30.18 3.98
C LEU A 104 -4.42 31.42 4.59
N LEU A 105 -5.01 31.30 5.78
CA LEU A 105 -5.60 32.42 6.50
C LEU A 105 -4.57 33.49 6.90
N ALA A 106 -3.34 33.08 7.25
CA ALA A 106 -2.26 34.01 7.57
C ALA A 106 -1.70 34.75 6.33
N MET A 107 -2.03 34.29 5.12
CA MET A 107 -1.62 34.91 3.86
C MET A 107 -2.69 35.84 3.25
N LEU A 108 -3.87 35.93 3.88
CA LEU A 108 -4.98 36.82 3.51
C LEU A 108 -4.96 38.09 4.35
#